data_AF-A0A971BE44-F1
#
_entry.id   AF-A0A971BE44-F1
#
_cell.length_a   1.000
_cell.length_b   1.000
_cell.length_c   1.000
_cell.angle_alpha   90.00
_cell.angle_beta   90.00
_cell.angle_gamma   90.00
#
_symmetry.space_group_name_H-M   'P 1'
#
loop_
_entity.id
_entity.type
_entity.pdbx_description
1 polymer ?
#
loop_
_entity_poly.entity_id
_entity_poly.type
_entity_poly.pdbx_seq_one_letter_code
_entity_poly.pdbx_strand_id
1 'polypeptide(L)'
;MLRIGDGCAIESDFYVHCAGEVTLGADVRIGPRVFLGDSVPDASRTDSSAIGLRVDAPRPVRIGDGAVIGAGTVILPGVAIGAGACVAPGSAVTRDVPSGAVVAGFPTRAVRRGRPAGGEG
;
A
#
# COMPACT_ATOMS: atom_id res chain seq x y z
N MET A 1 13.30 9.45 -4.08
CA MET A 1 13.07 9.27 -5.53
C MET A 1 11.78 8.49 -5.70
N LEU A 2 10.80 9.09 -6.35
CA LEU A 2 9.55 8.44 -6.74
C LEU A 2 9.69 7.94 -8.19
N ARG A 3 9.37 6.66 -8.42
CA ARG A 3 9.31 6.05 -9.75
C ARG A 3 7.90 5.55 -10.03
N ILE A 4 7.38 5.86 -11.20
CA ILE A 4 6.05 5.44 -11.65
C ILE A 4 6.24 4.81 -13.03
N GLY A 5 5.81 3.55 -13.19
CA GLY A 5 5.85 2.85 -14.47
C GLY A 5 4.75 3.31 -15.43
N ASP A 6 4.85 2.84 -16.67
CA ASP A 6 3.91 3.17 -17.74
C ASP A 6 2.50 2.64 -17.46
N GLY A 7 1.47 3.30 -18.01
CA GLY A 7 0.09 2.81 -17.94
C GLY A 7 -0.59 2.92 -16.56
N CYS A 8 0.06 3.54 -15.57
CA CYS A 8 -0.54 3.73 -14.25
C CYS A 8 -1.77 4.65 -14.30
N ALA A 9 -2.82 4.28 -13.56
CA ALA A 9 -3.99 5.11 -13.35
C ALA A 9 -4.06 5.54 -11.88
N ILE A 10 -4.00 6.84 -11.62
CA ILE A 10 -3.97 7.41 -10.28
C ILE A 10 -5.14 8.37 -10.11
N GLU A 11 -6.03 8.06 -9.17
CA GLU A 11 -7.20 8.87 -8.86
C GLU A 11 -6.89 9.98 -7.84
N SER A 12 -7.89 10.84 -7.57
CA SER A 12 -7.75 12.05 -6.75
C SER A 12 -7.21 11.79 -5.33
N ASP A 13 -6.52 12.79 -4.77
CA ASP A 13 -6.01 12.79 -3.39
C ASP A 13 -4.99 11.68 -3.09
N PHE A 14 -4.21 11.25 -4.08
CA PHE A 14 -3.06 10.36 -3.87
C PHE A 14 -1.89 11.11 -3.22
N TYR A 15 -1.45 10.64 -2.06
CA TYR A 15 -0.35 11.24 -1.32
C TYR A 15 0.82 10.26 -1.14
N VAL A 16 2.01 10.72 -1.50
CA VAL A 16 3.26 9.96 -1.34
C VAL A 16 4.21 10.75 -0.47
N HIS A 17 4.51 10.21 0.71
CA HIS A 17 5.67 10.66 1.47
C HIS A 17 6.88 9.81 1.06
N CYS A 18 7.74 10.39 0.21
CA CYS A 18 8.93 9.73 -0.33
C CYS A 18 10.20 10.48 0.11
N ALA A 19 10.75 10.07 1.25
CA ALA A 19 12.05 10.53 1.73
C ALA A 19 13.22 9.72 1.13
N GLY A 20 12.99 8.46 0.76
CA GLY A 20 13.96 7.53 0.20
C GLY A 20 13.57 7.05 -1.20
N GLU A 21 12.85 5.94 -1.29
CA GLU A 21 12.44 5.31 -2.55
C GLU A 21 10.99 4.81 -2.46
N VAL A 22 10.17 5.24 -3.42
CA VAL A 22 8.84 4.67 -3.67
C VAL A 22 8.78 4.31 -5.15
N THR A 23 8.40 3.07 -5.45
CA THR A 23 8.30 2.58 -6.82
C THR A 23 6.92 1.99 -7.08
N LEU A 24 6.25 2.47 -8.12
CA LEU A 24 5.12 1.83 -8.77
C LEU A 24 5.61 1.18 -10.07
N GLY A 25 5.27 -0.09 -10.29
CA GLY A 25 5.48 -0.81 -11.53
C GLY A 25 4.61 -0.28 -12.69
N ALA A 26 4.52 -1.04 -13.77
CA ALA A 26 3.63 -0.74 -14.89
C ALA A 26 2.17 -1.09 -14.57
N ASP A 27 1.22 -0.40 -15.20
CA ASP A 27 -0.22 -0.69 -15.14
C ASP A 27 -0.83 -0.74 -13.72
N VAL A 28 -0.21 -0.04 -12.75
CA VAL A 28 -0.72 0.04 -11.38
C VAL A 28 -1.97 0.93 -11.34
N ARG A 29 -3.01 0.49 -10.62
CA ARG A 29 -4.21 1.29 -10.38
C ARG A 29 -4.28 1.74 -8.93
N ILE A 30 -4.31 3.04 -8.72
CA ILE A 30 -4.41 3.69 -7.42
C ILE A 30 -5.77 4.36 -7.31
N GLY A 31 -6.62 3.86 -6.40
CA GLY A 31 -7.87 4.50 -6.05
C GLY A 31 -7.69 5.82 -5.31
N PRO A 32 -8.77 6.57 -5.09
CA PRO A 32 -8.67 7.90 -4.52
C PRO A 32 -8.27 7.84 -3.05
N ARG A 33 -7.60 8.90 -2.54
CA ARG A 33 -7.22 9.06 -1.13
C ARG A 33 -6.25 7.98 -0.61
N VAL A 34 -5.43 7.42 -1.47
CA VAL A 34 -4.38 6.46 -1.07
C VAL A 34 -3.17 7.21 -0.52
N PHE A 35 -2.63 6.71 0.59
CA PHE A 35 -1.37 7.17 1.19
C PHE A 35 -0.29 6.10 1.06
N LEU A 36 0.87 6.48 0.53
CA LEU A 36 2.12 5.71 0.56
C LEU A 36 3.16 6.48 1.36
N GLY A 37 3.79 5.85 2.35
CA GLY A 37 4.90 6.46 3.07
C GLY A 37 6.08 5.52 3.18
N ASP A 38 7.24 5.91 2.67
CA ASP A 38 8.50 5.19 2.91
C ASP A 38 9.19 5.61 4.22
N SER A 39 8.67 6.63 4.90
CA SER A 39 9.25 7.20 6.10
C SER A 39 8.11 7.85 6.89
N VAL A 40 7.60 7.23 7.96
CA VAL A 40 6.55 7.85 8.81
C VAL A 40 6.96 7.72 10.28
N PRO A 41 6.42 8.55 11.19
CA PRO A 41 6.71 8.40 12.62
C PRO A 41 6.37 6.98 13.12
N ASP A 42 7.35 6.32 13.74
CA ASP A 42 7.17 4.97 14.31
C ASP A 42 6.74 5.08 15.77
N ALA A 43 5.46 4.81 16.02
CA ALA A 43 4.86 4.87 17.36
C ALA A 43 5.33 3.74 18.30
N SER A 44 6.07 2.74 17.82
CA SER A 44 6.58 1.63 18.64
C SER A 44 7.88 1.96 19.39
N ARG A 45 8.52 3.09 19.09
CA ARG A 45 9.77 3.52 19.74
C ARG A 45 9.49 4.61 20.77
N THR A 46 9.71 4.25 22.03
CA THR A 46 9.42 5.09 23.21
C THR A 46 10.66 5.80 23.77
N ASP A 47 11.70 6.06 22.96
CA ASP A 47 12.91 6.70 23.48
C ASP A 47 12.67 8.20 23.77
N SER A 48 12.34 8.41 25.03
CA SER A 48 12.23 9.63 25.82
C SER A 48 13.04 10.83 25.28
N SER A 49 12.35 11.81 24.69
CA SER A 49 12.63 13.27 24.85
C SER A 49 11.79 14.17 23.93
N ALA A 50 11.05 13.61 22.98
CA ALA A 50 9.99 14.36 22.31
C ALA A 50 8.83 13.41 21.98
N ILE A 51 7.58 13.85 22.21
CA ILE A 51 6.40 13.37 21.47
C ILE A 51 6.53 13.89 20.02
N GLY A 52 7.65 13.58 19.39
CA GLY A 52 8.18 14.33 18.28
C GLY A 52 8.44 13.35 17.19
N LEU A 53 7.56 13.38 16.19
CA LEU A 53 7.76 13.34 14.73
C LEU A 53 9.14 12.89 14.19
N ARG A 54 9.85 12.02 14.88
CA ARG A 54 11.12 11.43 14.50
C ARG A 54 10.77 10.39 13.48
N VAL A 55 11.04 10.74 12.24
CA VAL A 55 10.83 9.87 11.11
C VAL A 55 12.03 8.95 11.04
N ASP A 56 11.79 7.65 11.02
CA ASP A 56 12.84 6.64 10.85
C ASP A 56 13.57 6.85 9.51
N ALA A 57 14.75 6.22 9.40
CA ALA A 57 15.40 6.05 8.11
C ALA A 57 14.40 5.48 7.09
N PRO A 58 14.33 6.04 5.87
CA PRO A 58 13.35 5.60 4.89
C PRO A 58 13.48 4.10 4.58
N ARG A 59 12.35 3.39 4.61
CA ARG A 59 12.21 1.99 4.18
C ARG A 59 11.41 1.96 2.87
N PRO A 60 12.03 1.55 1.75
CA PRO A 60 11.41 1.65 0.43
C PRO A 60 10.05 0.96 0.35
N VAL A 61 9.12 1.58 -0.38
CA VAL A 61 7.82 0.97 -0.72
C VAL A 61 7.81 0.60 -2.19
N ARG A 62 7.41 -0.64 -2.50
CA ARG A 62 7.41 -1.17 -3.86
C ARG A 62 6.06 -1.76 -4.20
N ILE A 63 5.44 -1.28 -5.27
CA ILE A 63 4.18 -1.77 -5.80
C ILE A 63 4.46 -2.42 -7.15
N GLY A 64 4.23 -3.71 -7.28
CA GLY A 64 4.50 -4.48 -8.49
C GLY A 64 3.48 -4.23 -9.59
N ASP A 65 3.83 -4.67 -10.80
CA ASP A 65 3.06 -4.43 -12.02
C ASP A 65 1.61 -4.91 -11.91
N GLY A 66 0.67 -4.14 -12.45
CA GLY A 66 -0.75 -4.49 -12.49
C GLY A 66 -1.45 -4.56 -11.12
N ALA A 67 -0.79 -4.13 -10.04
CA ALA A 67 -1.41 -4.13 -8.71
C ALA A 67 -2.54 -3.09 -8.64
N VAL A 68 -3.56 -3.39 -7.83
CA VAL A 68 -4.74 -2.54 -7.62
C VAL A 68 -4.83 -2.15 -6.15
N ILE A 69 -4.79 -0.85 -5.87
CA ILE A 69 -4.85 -0.30 -4.52
C ILE A 69 -6.19 0.41 -4.34
N GLY A 70 -7.05 -0.14 -3.50
CA GLY A 70 -8.38 0.40 -3.25
C GLY A 70 -8.35 1.77 -2.55
N ALA A 71 -9.45 2.52 -2.70
CA ALA A 71 -9.60 3.86 -2.15
C ALA A 71 -9.29 3.94 -0.64
N GLY A 72 -8.66 5.02 -0.19
CA GLY A 72 -8.39 5.24 1.23
C GLY A 72 -7.36 4.29 1.86
N THR A 73 -6.63 3.52 1.06
CA THR A 73 -5.62 2.58 1.58
C THR A 73 -4.40 3.33 2.11
N VAL A 74 -3.90 2.90 3.26
CA VAL A 74 -2.63 3.37 3.85
C VAL A 74 -1.57 2.28 3.72
N ILE A 75 -0.41 2.63 3.15
CA ILE A 75 0.71 1.70 2.96
C ILE A 75 1.92 2.22 3.75
N LEU A 76 2.40 1.38 4.67
CA LEU A 76 3.45 1.74 5.63
C LEU A 76 4.87 1.52 5.08
N PRO A 77 5.89 2.14 5.73
CA PRO A 77 7.28 2.02 5.28
C PRO A 77 7.79 0.58 5.22
N GLY A 78 8.48 0.26 4.13
CA GLY A 78 9.13 -1.03 3.91
C GLY A 78 8.26 -2.11 3.27
N VAL A 79 7.01 -1.79 2.94
CA VAL A 79 6.08 -2.76 2.34
C VAL A 79 6.38 -3.00 0.86
N ALA A 80 6.43 -4.26 0.46
CA ALA A 80 6.37 -4.72 -0.92
C ALA A 80 4.99 -5.33 -1.25
N ILE A 81 4.30 -4.78 -2.24
CA ILE A 81 3.06 -5.31 -2.81
C ILE A 81 3.40 -5.97 -4.14
N GLY A 82 3.17 -7.28 -4.24
CA GLY A 82 3.51 -8.06 -5.41
C GLY A 82 2.67 -7.73 -6.65
N ALA A 83 3.16 -8.15 -7.82
CA ALA A 83 2.49 -7.94 -9.09
C ALA A 83 1.08 -8.56 -9.11
N GLY A 84 0.12 -7.85 -9.69
CA GLY A 84 -1.29 -8.26 -9.77
C GLY A 84 -2.01 -8.42 -8.42
N ALA A 85 -1.40 -7.99 -7.32
CA ALA A 85 -2.06 -8.02 -6.01
C ALA A 85 -3.17 -6.96 -5.95
N CYS A 86 -4.21 -7.24 -5.17
CA CYS A 86 -5.34 -6.35 -4.94
C CYS A 86 -5.49 -6.05 -3.45
N VAL A 87 -5.53 -4.77 -3.09
CA VAL A 87 -5.78 -4.30 -1.74
C VAL A 87 -7.16 -3.68 -1.70
N ALA A 88 -8.05 -4.21 -0.85
CA ALA A 88 -9.40 -3.69 -0.70
C ALA A 88 -9.39 -2.24 -0.16
N PRO A 89 -10.39 -1.41 -0.53
CA PRO A 89 -10.53 -0.05 0.00
C PRO A 89 -10.53 0.00 1.54
N GLY A 90 -10.00 1.09 2.11
CA GLY A 90 -9.94 1.33 3.55
C GLY A 90 -8.97 0.41 4.31
N SER A 91 -8.09 -0.30 3.62
CA SER A 91 -7.10 -1.18 4.26
C SER A 91 -5.87 -0.42 4.76
N ALA A 92 -5.18 -0.98 5.74
CA ALA A 92 -3.86 -0.49 6.15
C ALA A 92 -2.83 -1.62 6.09
N VAL A 93 -1.92 -1.49 5.13
CA VAL A 93 -0.93 -2.50 4.75
C VAL A 93 0.33 -2.30 5.58
N THR A 94 0.56 -3.25 6.49
CA THR A 94 1.69 -3.20 7.44
C THR A 94 2.74 -4.27 7.18
N ARG A 95 2.51 -5.16 6.21
CA ARG A 95 3.39 -6.27 5.82
C ARG A 95 3.28 -6.50 4.33
N ASP A 96 4.27 -7.18 3.76
CA ASP A 96 4.31 -7.52 2.34
C ASP A 96 3.07 -8.30 1.90
N VAL A 97 2.65 -8.03 0.67
CA VAL A 97 1.51 -8.67 0.01
C VAL A 97 2.05 -9.52 -1.15
N PRO A 98 1.84 -10.84 -1.16
CA PRO A 98 2.29 -11.70 -2.26
C PRO A 98 1.64 -11.33 -3.60
N SER A 99 2.34 -11.61 -4.70
CA SER A 99 1.80 -11.42 -6.06
C SER A 99 0.48 -12.18 -6.25
N GLY A 100 -0.48 -11.54 -6.93
CA GLY A 100 -1.82 -12.08 -7.19
C GLY A 100 -2.72 -12.26 -5.96
N ALA A 101 -2.24 -11.89 -4.76
CA ALA A 101 -3.03 -11.99 -3.54
C ALA A 101 -4.09 -10.88 -3.47
N VAL A 102 -5.23 -11.19 -2.84
CA VAL A 102 -6.24 -10.20 -2.46
C VAL A 102 -6.22 -10.06 -0.94
N VAL A 103 -6.02 -8.85 -0.43
CA VAL A 103 -5.96 -8.57 1.01
C VAL A 103 -6.92 -7.45 1.42
N ALA A 104 -7.38 -7.47 2.66
CA ALA A 104 -8.26 -6.45 3.21
C ALA A 104 -8.05 -6.23 4.71
N GLY A 105 -8.42 -5.04 5.19
CA GLY A 105 -8.54 -4.70 6.62
C GLY A 105 -7.30 -4.07 7.25
N PHE A 106 -7.31 -3.95 8.58
CA PHE A 106 -6.19 -3.45 9.38
C PHE A 106 -5.98 -4.33 10.64
N PRO A 107 -4.85 -5.02 10.78
CA PRO A 107 -3.83 -5.24 9.75
C PRO A 107 -4.39 -6.10 8.60
N THR A 108 -3.91 -5.87 7.38
CA THR A 108 -4.36 -6.62 6.21
C THR A 108 -4.19 -8.13 6.36
N ARG A 109 -5.21 -8.89 5.94
CA ARG A 109 -5.17 -10.35 5.84
C ARG A 109 -5.66 -10.79 4.47
N ALA A 110 -5.17 -11.94 4.01
CA ALA A 110 -5.63 -12.56 2.79
C ALA A 110 -7.14 -12.83 2.85
N VAL A 111 -7.85 -12.39 1.82
CA VAL A 111 -9.28 -12.65 1.66
C VAL A 111 -9.45 -14.04 1.04
N ARG A 112 -10.11 -14.96 1.75
CA ARG A 112 -10.54 -16.21 1.14
C ARG A 112 -11.57 -15.89 0.06
N ARG A 113 -11.38 -16.40 -1.16
CA ARG A 113 -12.44 -16.35 -2.18
C ARG A 113 -13.65 -17.08 -1.61
N GLY A 114 -14.71 -16.34 -1.29
CA GLY A 114 -16.03 -16.93 -1.13
C GLY A 114 -16.38 -17.63 -2.44
N ARG A 115 -16.96 -18.83 -2.35
CA ARG A 115 -17.53 -19.49 -3.54
C ARG A 115 -18.44 -18.46 -4.22
N PRO A 116 -18.36 -18.25 -5.55
CA PRO A 116 -19.33 -17.40 -6.22
C PRO A 116 -20.72 -17.93 -5.83
N ALA A 117 -21.57 -17.04 -5.30
CA ALA A 117 -22.97 -17.38 -5.06
C ALA A 117 -23.47 -17.96 -6.39
N GLY A 118 -23.92 -19.22 -6.37
CA GLY A 118 -24.36 -19.90 -7.57
C GLY A 118 -25.38 -19.02 -8.28
N GLY A 119 -25.12 -18.68 -9.53
CA GLY A 119 -26.13 -18.06 -10.38
C GLY A 119 -27.27 -19.06 -10.51
N GLU A 120 -28.42 -18.75 -9.93
CA GLU A 120 -29.66 -19.41 -10.27
C GLU A 120 -30.04 -18.96 -11.69
N GLY A 121 -30.11 -19.93 -12.58
CA GLY A 121 -30.78 -19.85 -13.88
C GLY A 121 -31.89 -20.88 -13.92
#